data_AF-A0A2N1UJH5-F1
#
_entry.id   AF-A0A2N1UJH5-F1
#
_cell.length_a   1.000
_cell.length_b   1.000
_cell.length_c   1.000
_cell.angle_alpha   90.00
_cell.angle_beta   90.00
_cell.angle_gamma   90.00
#
_symmetry.space_group_name_H-M   'P 1'
#
loop_
_entity.id
_entity.type
_entity.pdbx_description
1 polymer ?
#
loop_
_entity_poly.entity_id
_entity_poly.type
_entity_poly.pdbx_seq_one_letter_code
_entity_poly.pdbx_strand_id
1 'polypeptide(L)' 'MELRDKFERVIDYMRISITDRCNLRCVYCMPERGVKLFEHREMKKFTHIDAEGSARIGG' A
#
# COMPACT_ATOMS: atom_id res chain seq x y z
N MET A 1 1.06 -18.50 -18.18
CA MET A 1 -0.21 -18.38 -17.45
C MET A 1 -0.25 -16.97 -16.89
N GLU A 2 -1.25 -16.18 -17.27
CA GLU A 2 -1.35 -14.77 -16.88
C GLU A 2 -2.26 -14.64 -15.65
N LEU A 3 -1.88 -13.80 -14.70
CA LEU A 3 -2.73 -13.49 -13.55
C LEU A 3 -3.87 -12.57 -14.02
N ARG A 4 -5.09 -13.05 -13.89
CA ARG A 4 -6.31 -12.33 -14.31
C ARG A 4 -7.27 -12.18 -13.14
N ASP A 5 -7.95 -11.03 -13.07
CA ASP A 5 -9.04 -10.84 -12.12
C ASP A 5 -10.36 -11.45 -12.63
N LYS A 6 -11.43 -11.30 -11.84
CA LYS A 6 -12.77 -11.82 -12.18
C LYS A 6 -13.41 -11.16 -13.41
N PHE A 7 -12.84 -10.08 -13.91
CA PHE A 7 -13.27 -9.35 -15.11
C PHE A 7 -12.31 -9.57 -16.28
N GLU A 8 -11.45 -10.60 -16.20
CA GLU A 8 -10.49 -11.01 -17.22
C GLU A 8 -9.41 -9.96 -17.56
N ARG A 9 -9.22 -8.95 -16.71
CA ARG A 9 -8.13 -7.98 -16.86
C ARG A 9 -6.81 -8.62 -16.45
N VAL A 10 -5.77 -8.43 -17.26
CA VAL A 10 -4.41 -8.89 -16.94
C VAL A 10 -3.82 -7.98 -15.86
N ILE A 11 -3.32 -8.58 -14.78
CA ILE A 11 -2.62 -7.86 -13.72
C ILE A 11 -1.14 -7.82 -14.08
N ASP A 12 -0.63 -6.63 -14.38
CA ASP A 12 0.75 -6.38 -14.84
C ASP A 12 1.59 -5.55 -13.85
N TYR A 13 0.96 -4.92 -12.85
CA TYR A 13 1.66 -4.23 -11.76
C TYR A 13 0.97 -4.35 -10.41
N MET A 14 1.75 -4.16 -9.34
CA MET A 14 1.28 -4.09 -7.96
C MET A 14 1.76 -2.77 -7.33
N ARG A 15 0.86 -2.05 -6.64
CA ARG A 15 1.19 -0.85 -5.87
C ARG A 15 1.24 -1.18 -4.38
N ILE A 16 2.38 -0.97 -3.76
CA ILE A 16 2.58 -1.15 -2.32
C ILE A 16 2.73 0.24 -1.68
N SER A 17 1.95 0.52 -0.64
CA SER A 17 2.07 1.75 0.14
C SER A 17 2.87 1.48 1.41
N ILE A 18 3.97 2.20 1.61
CA ILE A 18 4.90 1.99 2.73
C ILE A 18 4.44 2.78 3.98
N THR A 19 3.97 4.00 3.76
CA THR A 19 3.51 4.91 4.81
C THR A 19 2.32 5.72 4.32
N ASP A 20 1.49 6.14 5.25
CA ASP A 20 0.38 7.07 5.08
C ASP A 20 0.76 8.52 5.44
N ARG A 21 2.00 8.76 5.89
CA ARG A 21 2.52 10.09 6.23
C ARG A 21 3.06 10.77 4.98
N CYS A 22 2.62 12.01 4.77
CA CYS A 22 3.09 12.88 3.70
C CYS A 22 3.54 14.22 4.29
N ASN A 23 4.61 14.80 3.74
CA ASN A 23 5.09 16.14 4.08
C ASN A 23 4.34 17.26 3.35
N LEU A 24 3.44 16.91 2.43
CA LEU A 24 2.57 17.83 1.70
C LEU A 24 1.14 17.78 2.24
N ARG A 25 0.42 18.90 2.13
CA ARG A 25 -0.98 19.06 2.56
C ARG A 25 -1.87 19.46 1.38
N CYS A 26 -1.83 18.66 0.32
CA CYS A 26 -2.61 18.93 -0.89
C CYS A 26 -4.11 18.85 -0.58
N VAL A 27 -4.89 19.89 -0.88
CA VAL A 27 -6.33 19.99 -0.52
C VAL A 27 -7.16 18.80 -1.02
N TYR A 28 -6.81 18.24 -2.19
CA TYR A 28 -7.50 17.09 -2.79
C TYR A 28 -7.05 15.71 -2.24
N CYS A 29 -5.97 15.66 -1.47
CA CYS A 29 -5.40 14.40 -0.95
C CYS A 29 -5.42 14.35 0.59
N MET A 30 -4.95 15.42 1.25
CA MET A 30 -4.98 15.63 2.69
C MET A 30 -5.81 16.90 3.00
N PRO A 31 -7.13 16.77 3.22
CA PRO A 31 -7.98 17.91 3.54
C PRO A 31 -7.60 18.52 4.91
N GLU A 32 -8.03 19.76 5.17
CA GLU A 32 -7.71 20.51 6.41
C GLU A 32 -8.12 19.77 7.68
N ARG A 33 -9.26 19.06 7.65
CA ARG A 33 -9.72 18.19 8.74
C ARG A 33 -8.79 17.01 9.04
N GLY A 34 -7.74 16.85 8.25
CA GLY A 34 -6.76 15.77 8.34
C GLY A 34 -7.26 14.46 7.78
N VAL A 35 -6.36 13.48 7.80
CA VAL A 35 -6.64 12.06 7.55
C VAL A 35 -6.28 11.29 8.81
N LYS A 36 -6.95 10.16 9.05
CA LYS A 36 -6.55 9.27 10.13
C LYS A 36 -5.19 8.67 9.78
N LEU A 37 -4.20 8.90 10.62
CA LEU A 37 -2.90 8.27 10.49
C LEU A 37 -2.86 6.98 11.30
N PHE A 38 -2.19 5.98 10.77
CA PHE A 38 -1.86 4.77 11.50
C PHE A 38 -0.76 5.07 12.52
N GLU A 39 -0.88 4.42 13.67
CA GLU A 39 0.19 4.38 14.65
C GLU A 39 1.40 3.66 14.04
N HIS A 40 2.60 4.06 14.44
CA HIS A 40 3.83 3.45 13.91
C HIS A 40 3.87 1.93 14.12
N ARG A 41 3.23 1.43 15.17
CA ARG A 41 3.11 0.00 15.47
C ARG A 41 2.16 -0.75 14.54
N GLU A 42 1.21 -0.05 13.92
CA GLU A 42 0.28 -0.63 12.95
C GLU A 42 0.90 -0.72 11.55
N MET A 43 1.99 0.02 11.30
CA MET A 43 2.75 -0.10 10.07
C MET A 43 3.40 -1.48 9.97
N LYS A 44 3.24 -2.11 8.80
CA LYS A 44 3.83 -3.41 8.51
C LYS A 44 5.34 -3.28 8.40
N LYS A 45 6.07 -4.12 9.14
CA LYS A 45 7.51 -4.28 8.94
C LYS A 45 7.71 -5.18 7.72
N PHE A 46 8.22 -4.59 6.65
CA PHE A 46 8.59 -5.32 5.45
C PHE A 46 10.04 -5.76 5.56
N THR A 47 10.30 -7.06 5.54
CA THR A 47 11.66 -7.62 5.49
C THR A 47 12.00 -8.13 4.09
N HIS A 48 11.00 -8.63 3.37
CA HIS A 48 11.14 -9.16 2.03
C HIS A 48 9.83 -9.02 1.25
N ILE A 49 9.92 -8.68 -0.03
CA ILE A 49 8.79 -8.64 -0.96
C ILE A 49 9.00 -9.82 -1.91
N ASP A 50 8.19 -10.87 -1.76
CA ASP A 50 8.27 -12.05 -2.62
C ASP A 50 7.73 -11.71 -4.03
N ALA A 51 8.25 -12.38 -5.06
CA ALA A 51 7.82 -12.21 -6.45
C ALA A 51 6.33 -12.57 -6.69
N GLU A 52 5.68 -13.22 -5.73
CA GLU A 52 4.26 -13.58 -5.78
C GLU A 52 3.33 -12.45 -5.30
N GLY A 53 3.88 -11.27 -4.97
CA GLY A 53 3.11 -10.15 -4.45
C GLY A 53 2.65 -10.34 -2.99
N SER A 54 3.15 -11.38 -2.32
CA SER A 54 2.95 -11.59 -0.89
C SER A 54 4.05 -10.85 -0.10
N ALA A 55 3.64 -9.87 0.68
CA ALA A 55 4.53 -9.22 1.64
C ALA A 55 4.57 -10.08 2.91
N ARG A 56 5.73 -10.67 3.22
CA ARG A 56 5.93 -11.31 4.53
C ARG A 56 6.07 -10.21 5.58
N ILE A 57 5.06 -10.12 6.43
CA ILE A 57 5.05 -9.22 7.57
C ILE A 57 5.79 -9.95 8.69
N GLY A 58 7.03 -9.55 8.97
CA GLY A 58 7.78 -10.07 10.11
C GLY A 58 7.11 -9.65 11.41
N GLY A 59 6.80 -10.63 12.27
CA GLY A 59 6.31 -10.42 13.64
C GLY A 59 7.32 -9.70 14.53
#